data_AF-A0A4U8SBE9-F1
#
_entry.id   AF-A0A4U8SBE9-F1
#
_cell.length_a   1.000
_cell.length_b   1.000
_cell.length_c   1.000
_cell.angle_alpha   90.00
_cell.angle_beta   90.00
_cell.angle_gamma   90.00
#
_symmetry.space_group_name_H-M   'P 1'
#
loop_
_entity.id
_entity.type
_entity.pdbx_description
1 polymer ?
#
loop_
_entity_poly.entity_id
_entity_poly.type
_entity_poly.pdbx_seq_one_letter_code
_entity_poly.pdbx_strand_id
1 'polypeptide(L)' 'MMVSPSYGYDAFSVAQSGMSANVTSGTLETSNVNLTDQMTQQISAQNSVEANAQSVKTADSMMQSLLDIKA' A
#
# COMPACT_ATOMS: atom_id res chain seq x y z
N MET A 1 1.74 18.35 18.25
CA MET A 1 1.95 17.28 17.26
C MET A 1 3.40 17.40 16.84
N MET A 2 4.31 16.58 17.36
CA MET A 2 5.73 16.68 16.99
C MET A 2 5.94 15.94 15.68
N VAL A 3 6.16 16.71 14.61
CA VAL A 3 6.58 16.21 13.30
C VAL A 3 8.00 15.63 13.41
N SER A 4 8.24 14.47 12.78
CA SER A 4 9.53 13.78 12.84
C SER A 4 10.66 14.61 12.20
N PRO A 5 11.93 14.46 12.64
CA PRO A 5 13.05 15.34 12.22
C PRO A 5 13.30 15.46 10.72
N SER A 6 12.72 14.57 9.91
CA SER A 6 12.83 14.55 8.44
C SER A 6 11.90 15.52 7.73
N TYR A 7 10.87 16.02 8.41
CA TYR A 7 9.92 16.98 7.88
C TYR A 7 10.17 18.27 8.67
N GLY A 8 10.61 19.33 7.98
CA GLY A 8 11.03 20.59 8.59
C GLY A 8 9.99 21.17 9.56
N TYR A 9 10.48 22.05 10.43
CA TYR A 9 9.79 22.75 11.52
C TYR A 9 8.26 22.91 11.32
N ASP A 10 7.50 22.60 12.38
CA ASP A 10 6.04 22.75 12.41
C ASP A 10 5.66 24.24 12.41
N ALA A 11 5.46 24.82 11.22
CA ALA A 11 5.08 26.21 11.05
C ALA A 11 3.56 26.34 11.21
N PHE A 12 3.10 26.58 12.43
CA PHE A 12 1.70 26.90 12.68
C PHE A 12 1.39 28.34 12.19
N SER A 13 1.06 28.48 10.90
CA SER A 13 0.57 29.72 10.30
C SER A 13 -0.94 29.85 10.45
N VAL A 14 -1.43 31.07 10.69
CA VAL A 14 -2.87 31.38 10.61
C VAL A 14 -3.33 31.14 9.18
N ALA A 15 -4.51 30.54 8.99
CA ALA A 15 -5.09 30.37 7.66
C ALA A 15 -5.03 31.70 6.88
N GLN A 16 -4.59 31.65 5.62
CA GLN A 16 -4.30 32.81 4.76
C GLN A 16 -2.99 33.58 4.99
N SER A 17 -2.08 33.18 5.90
CA SER A 17 -0.71 33.73 5.95
C SER A 17 0.32 32.74 5.40
N GLY A 18 0.89 33.05 4.22
CA GLY A 18 1.94 32.24 3.57
C GLY A 18 1.43 31.03 2.77
N MET A 19 2.22 29.94 2.72
CA MET A 19 1.92 28.66 2.05
C MET A 19 0.76 27.88 2.73
N SER A 20 0.06 28.48 3.70
CA SER A 20 -1.03 27.85 4.42
C SER A 20 -2.28 27.80 3.54
N ALA A 21 -2.76 26.59 3.27
CA ALA A 21 -4.00 26.37 2.50
C ALA A 21 -5.17 27.18 3.10
N ASN A 22 -6.04 27.68 2.22
CA ASN A 22 -7.23 28.43 2.64
C ASN A 22 -8.26 27.46 3.23
N VAL A 23 -8.57 27.62 4.51
CA VAL A 23 -9.61 26.83 5.18
C VAL A 23 -10.97 27.39 4.78
N THR A 24 -11.64 26.71 3.85
CA THR A 24 -13.01 27.06 3.46
C THR A 24 -14.01 26.32 4.35
N SER A 25 -14.85 27.06 5.08
CA SER A 25 -15.90 26.45 5.91
C SER A 25 -16.95 25.76 5.03
N GLY A 26 -17.32 24.53 5.39
CA GLY A 26 -18.37 23.77 4.71
C GLY A 26 -17.91 22.94 3.50
N THR A 27 -16.61 22.88 3.20
CA THR A 27 -16.04 21.92 2.23
C THR A 27 -15.37 20.75 2.96
N LEU A 28 -15.46 19.55 2.39
CA LEU A 28 -14.79 18.36 2.89
C LEU A 28 -13.71 17.96 1.87
N GLU A 29 -12.46 17.88 2.32
CA GLU A 29 -11.36 17.36 1.49
C GLU A 29 -11.66 15.90 1.15
N THR A 30 -11.88 15.63 -0.12
CA THR A 30 -12.15 14.27 -0.61
C THR A 30 -10.84 13.51 -0.75
N SER A 31 -10.93 12.17 -0.68
CA SER A 31 -9.78 11.30 -0.89
C SER A 31 -9.14 11.57 -2.25
N ASN A 32 -7.82 11.79 -2.27
CA ASN A 32 -7.01 11.88 -3.49
C ASN A 32 -6.77 10.51 -4.15
N VAL A 33 -7.64 9.54 -3.91
CA VAL A 33 -7.44 8.15 -4.31
C VAL A 33 -8.44 7.77 -5.39
N ASN A 34 -7.94 7.31 -6.54
CA ASN A 34 -8.77 6.70 -7.57
C ASN A 34 -9.03 5.24 -7.21
N LEU A 35 -10.28 4.92 -6.84
CA LEU A 35 -10.67 3.57 -6.42
C LEU A 35 -10.49 2.52 -7.52
N THR A 36 -10.68 2.88 -8.79
CA THR A 36 -10.49 1.94 -9.91
C THR A 36 -9.04 1.50 -10.02
N ASP A 37 -8.11 2.45 -9.95
CA ASP A 37 -6.67 2.17 -10.02
C ASP A 37 -6.18 1.42 -8.77
N GLN A 38 -6.76 1.69 -7.60
CA GLN A 38 -6.42 0.95 -6.39
C GLN A 38 -6.97 -0.47 -6.40
N MET A 39 -8.16 -0.70 -6.97
CA MET A 39 -8.72 -2.05 -7.11
C MET A 39 -7.88 -2.90 -8.06
N THR A 40 -7.42 -2.36 -9.19
CA THR A 40 -6.57 -3.11 -10.13
C THR A 40 -5.20 -3.44 -9.51
N GLN A 41 -4.62 -2.51 -8.75
CA GLN A 41 -3.40 -2.77 -7.99
C GLN A 41 -3.60 -3.87 -6.94
N GLN A 42 -4.73 -3.87 -6.22
CA GLN A 42 -5.05 -4.93 -5.27
C GLN A 42 -5.25 -6.29 -5.97
N ILE A 43 -5.93 -6.33 -7.12
CA ILE A 43 -6.09 -7.56 -7.93
C ILE A 43 -4.74 -8.07 -8.39
N SER A 44 -3.84 -7.20 -8.85
CA SER A 44 -2.49 -7.59 -9.26
C SER A 44 -1.68 -8.17 -8.10
N ALA A 45 -1.78 -7.55 -6.92
CA ALA A 45 -1.15 -8.07 -5.71
C ALA A 45 -1.70 -9.45 -5.33
N GLN A 46 -3.02 -9.64 -5.40
CA GLN A 46 -3.67 -10.92 -5.13
C GLN A 46 -3.22 -12.02 -6.11
N ASN A 47 -3.17 -11.72 -7.41
CA ASN A 47 -2.68 -12.65 -8.44
C ASN A 47 -1.22 -13.08 -8.18
N SER A 48 -0.36 -12.15 -7.71
CA SER A 48 1.02 -12.47 -7.35
C SER A 48 1.09 -13.43 -6.15
N VAL A 49 0.25 -13.22 -5.14
CA VAL A 49 0.17 -14.12 -3.98
C VAL A 49 -0.30 -15.51 -4.41
N GLU A 50 -1.31 -15.61 -5.27
CA GLU A 50 -1.81 -16.89 -5.77
C GLU A 50 -0.78 -17.63 -6.64
N ALA A 51 -0.10 -16.91 -7.54
CA ALA A 51 0.98 -17.48 -8.34
C ALA A 51 2.11 -18.04 -7.47
N ASN A 52 2.51 -17.30 -6.43
CA ASN A 52 3.52 -17.75 -5.47
C ASN A 52 3.05 -19.00 -4.71
N ALA A 53 1.78 -19.04 -4.28
CA ALA A 53 1.21 -20.20 -3.61
C ALA A 53 1.18 -21.45 -4.53
N GLN A 54 0.89 -21.28 -5.82
CA GLN A 54 0.92 -22.37 -6.78
C GLN A 54 2.34 -22.88 -7.05
N SER A 55 3.33 -22.00 -7.10
CA SER A 55 4.74 -22.40 -7.20
C SER A 55 5.19 -23.20 -5.97
N VAL A 56 4.81 -22.78 -4.76
CA VAL A 56 5.09 -23.52 -3.52
C VAL A 56 4.45 -24.91 -3.55
N LYS A 57 3.16 -25.03 -3.90
CA LYS A 57 2.51 -26.34 -4.02
C LYS A 57 3.20 -27.26 -5.03
N THR A 58 3.66 -26.71 -6.14
CA THR A 58 4.37 -27.49 -7.16
C THR A 58 5.73 -27.95 -6.64
N ALA A 59 6.45 -27.09 -5.92
CA ALA A 59 7.69 -27.44 -5.25
C ALA A 59 7.46 -28.57 -4.23
N ASP A 60 6.42 -28.48 -3.40
CA ASP A 60 6.08 -29.50 -2.41
C ASP A 60 5.75 -30.85 -3.06
N SER A 61 4.95 -30.88 -4.12
CA SER A 61 4.65 -32.11 -4.87
C SER A 61 5.90 -32.74 -5.49
N MET A 62 6.82 -31.93 -6.02
CA MET A 62 8.11 -32.42 -6.52
C MET A 62 8.97 -32.97 -5.38
N MET A 63 9.01 -32.29 -4.23
CA MET A 63 9.75 -32.78 -3.05
C MET A 63 9.19 -34.11 -2.55
N GLN A 64 7.88 -34.29 -2.49
CA GLN A 64 7.26 -35.56 -2.15
C GLN A 64 7.66 -36.67 -3.13
N SER A 65 7.61 -36.37 -4.43
CA SER A 65 8.02 -37.32 -5.48
C SER A 65 9.50 -37.72 -5.35
N LEU A 66 10.38 -36.79 -4.96
CA LEU A 66 11.80 -37.08 -4.71
C LEU A 66 12.02 -37.95 -3.47
N LEU A 67 11.22 -37.75 -2.41
CA LEU A 67 11.26 -38.58 -1.20
C LEU A 67 10.81 -40.01 -1.50
N ASP A 68 9.74 -40.17 -2.29
CA ASP A 68 9.20 -41.47 -2.68
C ASP A 68 10.17 -42.29 -3.56
N ILE A 69 11.06 -41.64 -4.33
CA ILE A 69 12.10 -42.31 -5.13
C ILE A 69 13.31 -42.72 -4.26
N LYS A 70 13.54 -42.03 -3.14
CA LYS A 70 14.67 -42.30 -2.22
C LYS A 70 14.35 -43.38 -1.18
N ALA A 71 13.08 -43.63 -0.90
CA ALA A 71 12.59 -44.71 -0.04
C ALA A 71 12.62 -46.05 -0.78
#